data_AF-A0A8S2SMS4-F1
#
_entry.id   AF-A0A8S2SMS4-F1
#
_cell.length_a   1.000
_cell.length_b   1.000
_cell.length_c   1.000
_cell.angle_alpha   90.00
_cell.angle_beta   90.00
_cell.angle_gamma   90.00
#
_symmetry.space_group_name_H-M   'P 1'
#
loop_
_entity.id
_entity.type
_entity.pdbx_description
1 polymer ?
#
loop_
_entity_poly.entity_id
_entity_poly.type
_entity_poly.pdbx_seq_one_letter_code
_entity_poly.pdbx_strand_id
1 'polypeptide(L)'
;IPGLLSSNEIDLLSDEWLMYSIETIDDSWIIKRKYNGLDGQEYIEHHEVDFYWNKVLSIVQINGYPKYPILSKLVKNIFIISHGNADVERGFSANANVLTEDRTLLSEKSINGL
;
A
#
# COMPACT_ATOMS: atom_id res chain seq x y z
N ILE A 1 -7.00 4.08 12.51
CA ILE A 1 -6.28 5.04 13.38
C ILE A 1 -7.32 6.01 13.96
N PRO A 2 -7.75 5.84 15.21
CA PRO A 2 -8.71 6.75 15.84
C PRO A 2 -8.17 8.19 15.78
N GLY A 3 -8.98 9.14 15.34
CA GLY A 3 -8.59 10.56 15.28
C GLY A 3 -7.70 10.96 14.10
N LEU A 4 -7.59 10.14 13.05
CA LEU A 4 -6.79 10.50 11.85
C LEU A 4 -7.32 11.75 11.13
N LEU A 5 -8.65 11.87 11.04
CA LEU A 5 -9.36 12.97 10.40
C LEU A 5 -10.32 13.61 11.39
N SER A 6 -10.34 14.94 11.44
CA SER A 6 -11.37 15.73 12.10
C SER A 6 -12.69 15.70 11.31
N SER A 7 -13.81 16.05 11.94
CA SER A 7 -15.12 16.07 11.26
C SER A 7 -15.11 16.92 9.99
N ASN A 8 -14.46 18.09 10.01
CA ASN A 8 -14.34 18.95 8.83
C ASN A 8 -13.49 18.30 7.71
N GLU A 9 -12.46 17.52 8.06
CA GLU A 9 -11.65 16.80 7.07
C GLU A 9 -12.42 15.63 6.45
N ILE A 10 -13.43 15.07 7.13
CA ILE A 10 -14.27 13.99 6.57
C ILE A 10 -15.18 14.52 5.45
N ASP A 11 -15.75 15.70 5.64
CA ASP A 11 -16.56 16.34 4.60
C ASP A 11 -15.70 16.66 3.37
N LEU A 12 -14.53 17.28 3.58
CA LEU A 12 -13.58 17.60 2.52
C LEU A 12 -13.01 16.34 1.83
N LEU A 13 -12.81 15.25 2.57
CA LEU A 13 -12.42 13.96 1.98
C LEU A 13 -13.49 13.45 1.02
N SER A 14 -14.78 13.62 1.37
CA SER A 14 -15.89 13.17 0.52
C SER A 14 -15.90 13.95 -0.80
N ASP A 15 -15.62 15.25 -0.74
CA ASP A 15 -15.47 16.10 -1.94
C ASP A 15 -14.25 15.70 -2.77
N GLU A 16 -13.09 15.50 -2.14
CA GLU A 16 -11.86 15.03 -2.82
C GLU A 16 -12.06 13.65 -3.47
N TRP A 17 -12.78 12.74 -2.79
CA TRP A 17 -13.09 11.42 -3.32
C TRP A 17 -13.99 11.52 -4.55
N LEU A 18 -15.02 12.37 -4.50
CA LEU A 18 -15.89 12.60 -5.65
C LEU A 18 -15.10 13.15 -6.84
N MET A 19 -14.25 14.17 -6.61
CA MET A 19 -13.37 14.73 -7.64
C MET A 19 -12.44 13.68 -8.24
N TYR A 20 -11.84 12.82 -7.41
CA TYR A 20 -11.02 11.72 -7.88
C TYR A 20 -11.82 10.69 -8.70
N SER A 21 -13.05 10.36 -8.29
CA SER A 21 -13.88 9.33 -8.95
C SER A 21 -14.32 9.69 -10.37
N ILE A 22 -14.41 10.99 -10.67
CA ILE A 22 -14.75 11.50 -12.01
C ILE A 22 -13.51 11.81 -12.85
N GLU A 23 -12.33 11.73 -12.25
CA GLU A 23 -11.07 11.96 -12.96
C GLU A 23 -10.84 10.82 -13.95
N THR A 24 -10.44 11.17 -15.17
CA THR A 24 -10.01 10.15 -16.14
C THR A 24 -8.62 9.66 -15.76
N ILE A 25 -8.56 8.41 -15.29
CA ILE A 25 -7.32 7.73 -14.94
C ILE A 25 -6.74 7.09 -16.20
N ASP A 26 -5.46 7.31 -16.45
CA ASP A 26 -4.75 6.69 -17.57
C ASP A 26 -4.53 5.19 -17.29
N ASP A 27 -4.96 4.34 -18.23
CA ASP A 27 -4.80 2.89 -18.14
C ASP A 27 -3.34 2.47 -17.92
N SER A 28 -2.37 3.26 -18.38
CA SER A 28 -0.93 3.01 -18.17
C SER A 28 -0.51 3.09 -16.69
N TRP A 29 -1.34 3.67 -15.82
CA TRP A 29 -1.06 3.71 -14.38
C TRP A 29 -1.44 2.39 -13.70
N ILE A 30 -2.29 1.60 -14.34
CA ILE A 30 -2.80 0.31 -13.84
C ILE A 30 -2.13 -0.85 -14.59
N ILE A 31 -1.99 -0.72 -15.91
CA ILE A 31 -1.49 -1.77 -16.80
C ILE A 31 -0.02 -1.49 -17.10
N LYS A 32 0.86 -2.35 -16.58
CA LYS A 32 2.30 -2.28 -16.81
C LYS A 32 2.67 -2.81 -18.20
N ARG A 33 2.09 -3.94 -18.59
CA ARG A 33 2.21 -4.46 -19.96
C ARG A 33 1.12 -5.48 -20.28
N LYS A 34 0.83 -5.60 -21.56
CA LYS A 34 0.04 -6.70 -22.13
C LYS A 34 0.98 -7.58 -22.96
N TYR A 35 0.88 -8.89 -22.82
CA TYR A 35 1.71 -9.84 -23.55
C TYR A 35 0.95 -11.11 -23.85
N ASN A 36 1.31 -11.79 -24.93
CA ASN A 36 0.73 -13.08 -25.28
C ASN A 36 1.57 -14.21 -24.68
N GLY A 37 0.91 -15.16 -24.02
CA GLY A 37 1.53 -16.38 -23.53
C GLY A 37 1.85 -17.35 -24.66
N LEU A 38 2.62 -18.39 -24.33
CA LEU A 38 2.95 -19.49 -25.25
C LEU A 38 1.71 -20.28 -25.68
N ASP A 39 0.63 -20.18 -24.92
CA ASP A 39 -0.69 -20.76 -25.17
C ASP A 39 -1.58 -19.89 -26.08
N GLY A 40 -1.08 -18.73 -26.52
CA GLY A 40 -1.82 -17.78 -27.34
C GLY A 40 -2.84 -16.94 -26.57
N GLN A 41 -2.87 -17.00 -25.23
CA GLN A 41 -3.73 -16.15 -24.40
C GLN A 41 -3.09 -14.79 -24.12
N GLU A 42 -3.91 -13.74 -24.03
CA GLU A 42 -3.45 -12.41 -23.61
C GLU A 42 -3.39 -12.34 -22.08
N TYR A 43 -2.24 -11.93 -21.57
CA TYR A 43 -1.99 -11.68 -20.16
C TYR A 43 -1.74 -10.20 -19.92
N ILE A 44 -2.26 -9.72 -18.79
CA ILE A 44 -2.08 -8.34 -18.34
C ILE A 44 -1.25 -8.37 -17.07
N GLU A 45 -0.09 -7.71 -17.10
CA GLU A 45 0.68 -7.42 -15.90
C GLU A 45 0.28 -6.04 -15.40
N HIS A 46 -0.09 -5.97 -14.11
CA HIS A 46 -0.48 -4.75 -13.43
C HIS A 46 0.71 -4.11 -12.70
N HIS A 47 0.62 -2.79 -12.51
CA HIS A 47 1.51 -2.08 -11.59
C HIS A 47 1.19 -2.42 -10.13
N GLU A 48 2.19 -2.24 -9.26
CA GLU A 48 1.98 -2.29 -7.81
C GLU A 48 1.04 -1.16 -7.35
N VAL A 49 0.30 -1.40 -6.28
CA VAL A 49 -0.74 -0.48 -5.80
C VAL A 49 -0.16 0.87 -5.37
N ASP A 50 1.06 0.88 -4.84
CA ASP A 50 1.78 2.08 -4.45
C ASP A 50 2.21 2.92 -5.67
N PHE A 51 2.62 2.30 -6.77
CA PHE A 51 2.91 2.99 -8.03
C PHE A 51 1.70 3.80 -8.50
N TYR A 52 0.53 3.15 -8.51
CA TYR A 52 -0.73 3.80 -8.88
C TYR A 52 -1.03 5.01 -7.99
N TRP A 53 -1.04 4.82 -6.67
CA TRP A 53 -1.35 5.91 -5.75
C TRP A 53 -0.29 7.00 -5.75
N ASN A 54 0.99 6.67 -5.94
CA ASN A 54 2.03 7.68 -6.10
C ASN A 54 1.75 8.60 -7.31
N LYS A 55 1.21 8.07 -8.41
CA LYS A 55 0.76 8.89 -9.55
C LYS A 55 -0.40 9.79 -9.17
N VAL A 56 -1.47 9.24 -8.58
CA VAL A 56 -2.65 10.01 -8.15
C VAL A 56 -2.26 11.12 -7.17
N LEU A 57 -1.42 10.81 -6.19
CA LEU A 57 -0.99 11.74 -5.14
C LEU A 57 0.06 12.76 -5.62
N SER A 58 0.66 12.54 -6.80
CA SER A 58 1.56 13.50 -7.45
C SER A 58 0.83 14.56 -8.27
N ILE A 59 -0.49 14.43 -8.46
CA ILE A 59 -1.29 15.42 -9.19
C ILE A 59 -1.34 16.71 -8.37
N VAL A 60 -0.92 17.80 -8.99
CA VAL A 60 -0.94 19.15 -8.41
C VAL A 60 -1.95 20.03 -9.12
N GLN A 61 -2.50 20.99 -8.40
CA GLN A 61 -3.30 22.07 -8.94
C GLN A 61 -2.41 23.10 -9.66
N ILE A 62 -3.02 24.06 -10.35
CA ILE A 62 -2.33 25.13 -11.09
C ILE A 62 -1.39 25.95 -10.17
N ASN A 63 -1.76 26.08 -8.89
CA ASN A 63 -0.99 26.79 -7.87
C ASN A 63 0.17 25.97 -7.29
N GLY A 64 0.40 24.73 -7.77
CA GLY A 64 1.47 23.84 -7.31
C GLY A 64 1.16 23.06 -6.03
N TYR A 65 0.00 23.26 -5.39
CA TYR A 65 -0.41 22.48 -4.22
C TYR A 65 -0.99 21.11 -4.63
N PRO A 66 -0.88 20.08 -3.77
CA PRO A 66 -1.49 18.77 -4.04
C PRO A 66 -2.98 18.89 -4.35
N LYS A 67 -3.45 18.16 -5.36
CA LYS A 67 -4.87 18.16 -5.75
C LYS A 67 -5.76 17.48 -4.70
N TYR A 68 -5.23 16.45 -4.04
CA TYR A 68 -5.96 15.64 -3.06
C TYR A 68 -5.20 15.51 -1.72
N PRO A 69 -5.05 16.59 -0.95
CA PRO A 69 -4.25 16.59 0.27
C PRO A 69 -4.81 15.66 1.36
N ILE A 70 -6.13 15.61 1.55
CA ILE A 70 -6.75 14.81 2.61
C ILE A 70 -6.82 13.34 2.20
N LEU A 71 -7.12 13.06 0.93
CA LEU A 71 -7.04 11.72 0.36
C LEU A 71 -5.61 11.17 0.44
N SER A 72 -4.59 11.99 0.16
CA SER A 72 -3.18 11.63 0.32
C SER A 72 -2.86 11.21 1.74
N LYS A 73 -3.33 11.99 2.72
CA LYS A 73 -3.18 11.68 4.14
C LYS A 73 -3.83 10.34 4.47
N LEU A 74 -5.06 10.09 4.01
CA LEU A 74 -5.76 8.83 4.26
C LEU A 74 -5.04 7.62 3.64
N VAL A 75 -4.77 7.67 2.34
CA VAL A 75 -4.20 6.56 1.56
C VAL A 75 -2.83 6.13 2.10
N LYS A 76 -1.95 7.10 2.39
CA LYS A 76 -0.64 6.81 2.98
C LYS A 76 -0.77 6.10 4.33
N ASN A 77 -1.73 6.52 5.16
CA ASN A 77 -1.97 5.88 6.44
C ASN A 77 -2.56 4.47 6.28
N ILE A 78 -3.39 4.22 5.28
CA ILE A 78 -3.92 2.89 4.98
C ILE A 78 -2.78 1.94 4.59
N PHE A 79 -1.82 2.37 3.75
CA PHE A 79 -0.70 1.52 3.35
C PHE A 79 0.32 1.23 4.45
N ILE A 80 0.34 2.01 5.52
CA ILE A 80 1.18 1.75 6.70
C ILE A 80 0.53 0.70 7.61
N ILE A 81 -0.79 0.50 7.51
CA ILE A 81 -1.47 -0.55 8.27
C ILE A 81 -1.06 -1.88 7.65
N SER A 82 -0.13 -2.58 8.32
CA SER A 82 0.15 -3.98 8.02
C SER A 82 -1.18 -4.74 8.00
N HIS A 83 -1.44 -5.45 6.90
CA HIS A 83 -2.58 -6.37 6.81
C HIS A 83 -2.26 -7.59 7.71
N GLY A 84 -2.35 -7.34 9.02
CA GLY A 84 -1.90 -8.21 10.09
C GLY A 84 -2.66 -9.52 10.09
N ASN A 85 -2.05 -10.51 9.43
CA ASN A 85 -1.74 -11.83 9.99
C ASN A 85 -0.59 -12.51 9.22
N ALA A 86 -0.30 -12.13 7.97
CA ALA A 86 0.69 -12.85 7.15
C ALA A 86 2.16 -12.58 7.51
N ASP A 87 2.54 -11.34 7.83
CA ASP A 87 3.96 -10.99 8.05
C ASP A 87 4.48 -11.43 9.42
N VAL A 88 3.64 -11.38 10.45
CA VAL A 88 3.98 -11.88 11.79
C VAL A 88 4.13 -13.40 11.76
N GLU A 89 3.27 -14.13 11.04
CA GLU A 89 3.43 -15.57 10.83
C GLU A 89 4.64 -15.94 9.96
N ARG A 90 5.04 -15.09 9.00
CA ARG A 90 6.29 -15.28 8.25
C ARG A 90 7.52 -15.13 9.15
N GLY A 91 7.53 -14.13 10.03
CA GLY A 91 8.58 -13.96 11.05
C GLY A 91 8.63 -15.15 12.01
N PHE A 92 7.48 -15.62 12.49
CA PHE A 92 7.41 -16.82 13.32
C PHE A 92 7.79 -18.11 12.59
N SER A 93 7.48 -18.26 11.31
CA SER A 93 7.85 -19.43 10.50
C SER A 93 9.35 -19.47 10.19
N ALA A 94 9.95 -18.31 9.90
CA ALA A 94 11.40 -18.18 9.77
C ALA A 94 12.10 -18.50 11.09
N ASN A 95 11.55 -18.07 12.22
CA ASN A 95 12.11 -18.33 13.54
C ASN A 95 11.85 -19.78 14.01
N ALA A 96 10.74 -20.40 13.60
CA ALA A 96 10.44 -21.80 13.88
C ALA A 96 11.46 -22.74 13.21
N ASN A 97 11.87 -22.45 11.97
CA ASN A 97 12.95 -23.20 11.30
C ASN A 97 14.30 -23.07 12.00
N VAL A 98 14.60 -21.92 12.63
CA VAL A 98 15.82 -21.74 13.43
C VAL A 98 15.73 -22.51 14.77
N LEU A 99 14.52 -22.66 15.32
CA LEU A 99 14.30 -23.33 16.60
C LEU A 99 14.26 -24.86 16.52
N THR A 100 13.96 -25.46 15.35
CA THR A 100 13.78 -26.91 15.23
C THR A 100 14.99 -27.70 14.72
N GLU A 101 15.99 -27.08 14.08
CA GLU A 101 17.09 -27.86 13.47
C GLU A 101 18.38 -27.97 14.28
N ASP A 102 18.66 -27.13 15.28
CA ASP A 102 19.73 -27.46 16.23
C ASP A 102 19.67 -26.61 17.50
N ARG A 103 19.89 -27.28 18.64
CA ARG A 103 20.00 -26.68 19.98
C ARG A 103 20.83 -25.38 19.96
N THR A 104 20.17 -24.23 19.99
CA THR A 104 20.82 -22.97 20.33
C THR A 104 20.07 -22.29 21.47
N LEU A 105 20.70 -22.35 22.64
CA LEU A 105 20.34 -21.63 23.86
C LEU A 105 20.48 -20.12 23.63
N LEU A 106 19.49 -19.49 23.00
CA LEU A 106 19.36 -18.04 23.01
C LEU A 106 18.38 -17.68 24.12
N SER A 107 18.91 -17.23 25.25
CA SER A 107 18.10 -16.72 26.37
C SER A 107 17.22 -15.57 25.88
N GLU A 108 15.99 -15.46 26.42
CA GLU A 108 14.96 -14.45 26.13
C GLU A 108 15.49 -13.01 25.94
N LYS A 109 16.63 -12.68 26.56
CA LYS A 109 17.28 -11.37 26.47
C LYS A 109 17.79 -10.98 25.08
N SER A 110 18.06 -11.94 24.19
CA SER A 110 18.57 -11.67 22.83
C SER A 110 17.45 -11.37 21.81
N ILE A 111 16.20 -11.68 22.13
CA ILE A 111 15.05 -11.51 21.23
C ILE A 111 14.53 -10.06 21.17
N ASN A 112 14.84 -9.22 22.16
CA ASN A 112 14.44 -7.81 22.18
C ASN A 112 15.35 -6.86 21.37
N GLY A 113 16.38 -7.38 20.70
CA GLY A 113 17.39 -6.59 19.99
C GLY A 113 17.49 -6.84 18.48
N LEU A 114 16.60 -7.65 17.92
CA LEU A 114 16.43 -7.88 16.47
C LEU A 114 15.17 -7.15 16.01
#